data_AF-A0A371ND73-F1
#
_entry.id   AF-A0A371ND73-F1
#
_cell.length_a   1.000
_cell.length_b   1.000
_cell.length_c   1.000
_cell.angle_alpha   90.00
_cell.angle_beta   90.00
_cell.angle_gamma   90.00
#
_symmetry.space_group_name_H-M   'P 1'
#
loop_
_entity.id
_entity.type
_entity.pdbx_description
1 polymer ?
#
loop_
_entity_poly.entity_id
_entity_poly.type
_entity_poly.pdbx_seq_one_letter_code
_entity_poly.pdbx_strand_id
1 'polypeptide(L)'
;MEIQKGVFLALFVAAILLGMGQVAATDDITTGELPTGGSGDFIVTSAPSNGVYYTINGGIPTLNSTRYTAPIVLNRTLNIKYMIVKNGTVKYGIIHHTLTGNITNRTYPQLIFNETPLIQLPNGTYYQLNNGNITPYTTPLTLTGNTIMKYLKNSTNTTQMGIIKNTPAKLVNKIKTSKIRVKKWYKKWYRRGGKWRYKWRYYWTYKQIKQQYQELQPAA
;
A
#
# COMPACT_ATOMS: atom_id res chain seq x y z
N MET A 1 52.28 6.37 -9.09
CA MET A 1 50.98 6.80 -9.65
C MET A 1 49.93 5.84 -9.12
N GLU A 2 49.20 6.14 -8.05
CA GLU A 2 48.15 7.19 -7.94
C GLU A 2 46.94 6.90 -8.85
N ILE A 3 45.77 6.53 -8.28
CA ILE A 3 44.59 7.39 -8.00
C ILE A 3 43.59 7.31 -9.20
N GLN A 4 42.25 7.22 -9.06
CA GLN A 4 41.33 7.47 -7.95
C GLN A 4 40.10 6.54 -7.95
N LYS A 5 39.24 6.67 -6.92
CA LYS A 5 37.83 6.21 -6.92
C LYS A 5 36.90 7.42 -7.11
N GLY A 6 35.82 7.29 -7.89
CA GLY A 6 34.66 8.20 -7.92
C GLY A 6 33.44 7.40 -8.39
N VAL A 7 32.38 7.21 -7.60
CA VAL A 7 31.36 8.20 -7.17
C VAL A 7 30.51 8.68 -8.34
N PHE A 8 29.24 8.26 -8.38
CA PHE A 8 28.17 9.05 -8.96
C PHE A 8 27.05 9.20 -7.93
N LEU A 9 26.96 10.40 -7.37
CA LEU A 9 25.98 10.81 -6.38
C LEU A 9 24.92 11.65 -7.12
N ALA A 10 23.75 11.07 -7.38
CA ALA A 10 22.63 11.83 -7.95
C ALA A 10 21.86 12.54 -6.82
N LEU A 11 22.30 13.75 -6.46
CA LEU A 11 21.48 14.72 -5.72
C LEU A 11 20.51 15.39 -6.69
N PHE A 12 19.28 15.66 -6.24
CA PHE A 12 18.43 16.68 -6.85
C PHE A 12 17.74 17.54 -5.79
N VAL A 13 17.66 18.84 -6.11
CA VAL A 13 17.22 19.99 -5.29
C VAL A 13 16.70 21.04 -6.30
N ALA A 14 15.82 21.98 -5.97
CA ALA A 14 15.25 22.37 -4.68
C ALA A 14 13.81 22.87 -4.83
N ALA A 15 13.09 23.02 -3.71
CA ALA A 15 11.99 23.98 -3.62
C ALA A 15 12.04 24.69 -2.25
N ILE A 16 12.64 25.88 -2.26
CA ILE A 16 12.59 26.86 -1.15
C ILE A 16 11.44 27.81 -1.46
N LEU A 17 10.64 28.17 -0.46
CA LEU A 17 10.00 29.48 -0.44
C LEU A 17 10.06 30.05 0.98
N LEU A 18 10.78 31.16 1.13
CA LEU A 18 10.85 31.95 2.35
C LEU A 18 9.81 33.08 2.28
N GLY A 19 8.99 33.19 3.32
CA GLY A 19 8.30 34.43 3.67
C GLY A 19 8.82 34.87 5.05
N MET A 20 9.47 36.03 5.11
CA MET A 20 10.15 36.51 6.32
C MET A 20 9.26 37.46 7.11
N GLY A 21 9.30 37.38 8.43
CA GLY A 21 8.64 38.34 9.33
C GLY A 21 9.08 38.10 10.77
N GLN A 22 10.08 38.85 11.24
CA GLN A 22 10.44 38.92 12.65
C GLN A 22 9.68 40.06 13.33
N VAL A 23 9.14 39.81 14.52
CA VAL A 23 9.10 40.77 15.64
C VAL A 23 9.46 39.99 16.93
N ALA A 24 10.04 40.67 17.92
CA ALA A 24 10.77 40.09 19.06
C ALA A 24 9.98 40.09 20.39
N ALA A 25 10.70 39.95 21.51
CA ALA A 25 10.30 39.82 22.93
C ALA A 25 10.04 38.37 23.38
N THR A 26 11.02 37.66 23.95
CA THR A 26 11.48 37.66 25.38
C THR A 26 10.46 37.08 26.35
N ASP A 27 10.78 35.93 26.95
CA ASP A 27 11.27 35.93 28.34
C ASP A 27 12.02 34.63 28.69
N ASP A 28 12.80 34.72 29.77
CA ASP A 28 13.79 33.76 30.26
C ASP A 28 13.22 32.90 31.41
N ILE A 29 14.04 32.00 31.96
CA ILE A 29 13.91 31.28 33.24
C ILE A 29 12.91 30.10 33.23
N THR A 30 13.11 28.95 33.88
CA THR A 30 14.21 28.15 34.47
C THR A 30 13.47 26.99 35.17
N THR A 31 14.06 25.80 35.26
CA THR A 31 13.59 24.66 36.09
C THR A 31 12.22 24.06 35.74
N GLY A 32 12.06 22.77 36.03
CA GLY A 32 10.92 21.99 35.57
C GLY A 32 9.86 21.78 36.65
N GLU A 33 8.60 21.79 36.22
CA GLU A 33 7.55 20.95 36.77
C GLU A 33 6.56 20.58 35.66
N LEU A 34 5.80 19.50 35.87
CA LEU A 34 4.86 18.97 34.88
C LEU A 34 3.49 19.66 35.07
N PRO A 35 2.92 20.39 34.09
CA PRO A 35 1.56 20.86 34.20
C PRO A 35 0.59 19.69 33.91
N THR A 36 -0.08 19.24 34.96
CA THR A 36 -1.25 18.37 34.87
C THR A 36 -2.46 19.12 34.32
N GLY A 37 -3.38 18.41 33.67
CA GLY A 37 -4.75 18.89 33.44
C GLY A 37 -4.97 19.77 32.19
N GLY A 38 -5.03 19.14 31.02
CA GLY A 38 -5.50 19.77 29.79
C GLY A 38 -6.22 18.76 28.91
N SER A 39 -7.51 18.51 29.17
CA SER A 39 -8.33 17.59 28.36
C SER A 39 -8.67 18.21 27.01
N GLY A 40 -7.69 18.20 26.10
CA GLY A 40 -7.82 18.59 24.70
C GLY A 40 -8.19 17.40 23.82
N ASP A 41 -9.32 16.76 24.10
CA ASP A 41 -9.82 15.63 23.31
C ASP A 41 -10.28 16.13 21.93
N PHE A 42 -9.34 16.30 21.00
CA PHE A 42 -9.62 16.52 19.57
C PHE A 42 -10.09 15.22 18.93
N ILE A 43 -11.21 14.70 19.44
CA ILE A 43 -11.94 13.59 18.83
C ILE A 43 -12.75 14.19 17.68
N VAL A 44 -12.09 14.41 16.54
CA VAL A 44 -12.80 14.42 15.24
C VAL A 44 -13.12 12.98 14.90
N THR A 45 -14.09 12.40 15.61
CA THR A 45 -14.89 11.30 15.10
C THR A 45 -15.86 11.85 14.07
N SER A 46 -15.32 12.29 12.93
CA SER A 46 -16.06 12.15 11.70
C SER A 46 -16.29 10.65 11.53
N ALA A 47 -17.52 10.21 11.78
CA ALA A 47 -17.92 8.83 11.53
C ALA A 47 -17.48 8.48 10.10
N PRO A 48 -16.81 7.33 9.88
CA PRO A 48 -16.13 7.07 8.62
C PRO A 48 -17.18 7.12 7.51
N SER A 49 -17.01 8.04 6.57
CA SER A 49 -18.10 8.42 5.68
C SER A 49 -18.48 7.25 4.78
N ASN A 50 -19.78 6.93 4.76
CA ASN A 50 -20.31 5.80 4.01
C ASN A 50 -19.91 5.93 2.52
N GLY A 51 -19.31 4.88 1.97
CA GLY A 51 -18.76 4.90 0.63
C GLY A 51 -17.77 3.77 0.36
N VAL A 52 -17.24 3.78 -0.86
CA VAL A 52 -16.24 2.83 -1.32
C VAL A 52 -15.01 3.61 -1.75
N TYR A 53 -13.85 3.16 -1.30
CA TYR A 53 -12.54 3.77 -1.54
C TYR A 53 -11.63 2.71 -2.15
N TYR A 54 -10.80 3.08 -3.12
CA TYR A 54 -9.95 2.11 -3.80
C TYR A 54 -8.58 2.66 -4.18
N THR A 55 -7.65 1.74 -4.43
CA THR A 55 -6.28 2.00 -4.87
C THR A 55 -5.93 1.05 -6.01
N ILE A 56 -5.32 1.58 -7.06
CA ILE A 56 -4.82 0.80 -8.21
C ILE A 56 -3.33 0.47 -8.05
N ASN A 57 -2.60 1.28 -7.29
CA ASN A 57 -1.15 1.17 -7.09
C ASN A 57 -0.74 0.10 -6.05
N GLY A 58 -1.66 -0.80 -5.66
CA GLY A 58 -1.42 -1.86 -4.66
C GLY A 58 -1.25 -1.39 -3.21
N GLY A 59 -1.28 -0.09 -2.92
CA GLY A 59 -1.32 0.47 -1.57
C GLY A 59 -2.63 0.13 -0.83
N ILE A 60 -2.66 0.29 0.50
CA ILE A 60 -3.87 0.02 1.29
C ILE A 60 -4.86 1.20 1.08
N PRO A 61 -6.12 0.94 0.71
CA PRO A 61 -7.14 1.97 0.65
C PRO A 61 -7.48 2.48 2.06
N THR A 62 -7.57 3.81 2.18
CA THR A 62 -7.95 4.57 3.38
C THR A 62 -9.05 5.58 3.02
N LEU A 63 -9.61 6.30 3.99
CA LEU A 63 -10.60 7.36 3.72
C LEU A 63 -10.05 8.50 2.83
N ASN A 64 -8.73 8.66 2.77
CA ASN A 64 -8.05 9.63 1.90
C ASN A 64 -7.71 9.07 0.51
N SER A 65 -8.08 7.82 0.21
CA SER A 65 -7.90 7.21 -1.11
C SER A 65 -9.00 7.64 -2.09
N THR A 66 -8.84 7.30 -3.38
CA THR A 66 -9.83 7.64 -4.40
C THR A 66 -11.20 7.03 -4.07
N ARG A 67 -12.21 7.88 -3.90
CA ARG A 67 -13.60 7.46 -3.70
C ARG A 67 -14.18 6.96 -5.02
N TYR A 68 -14.88 5.83 -4.98
CA TYR A 68 -15.62 5.30 -6.12
C TYR A 68 -16.89 6.13 -6.35
N THR A 69 -17.06 6.58 -7.60
CA THR A 69 -18.21 7.39 -8.05
C THR A 69 -18.81 6.90 -9.36
N ALA A 70 -18.05 6.15 -10.18
CA ALA A 70 -18.47 5.63 -11.47
C ALA A 70 -17.81 4.26 -11.76
N PRO A 71 -18.41 3.41 -12.61
CA PRO A 71 -17.89 2.07 -12.94
C PRO A 71 -16.44 2.08 -13.44
N ILE A 72 -15.62 1.17 -12.93
CA ILE A 72 -14.20 1.05 -13.30
C ILE A 72 -14.07 0.10 -14.49
N VAL A 73 -13.66 0.62 -15.65
CA VAL A 73 -13.40 -0.20 -16.85
C VAL A 73 -12.09 -0.97 -16.69
N LEU A 74 -12.17 -2.31 -16.77
CA LEU A 74 -11.03 -3.21 -16.64
C LEU A 74 -10.30 -3.38 -17.99
N ASN A 75 -9.74 -2.28 -18.52
CA ASN A 75 -9.13 -2.25 -19.85
C ASN A 75 -7.69 -2.81 -19.94
N ARG A 76 -7.04 -3.02 -18.79
CA ARG A 76 -5.67 -3.54 -18.66
C ARG A 76 -5.55 -4.45 -17.44
N THR A 77 -4.42 -5.13 -17.31
CA THR A 77 -4.09 -5.84 -16.07
C THR A 77 -4.01 -4.84 -14.92
N LEU A 78 -4.81 -5.05 -13.87
CA LEU A 78 -4.99 -4.13 -12.74
C LEU A 78 -5.03 -4.91 -11.42
N ASN A 79 -4.47 -4.33 -10.37
CA ASN A 79 -4.57 -4.83 -8.99
C ASN A 79 -5.29 -3.77 -8.15
N ILE A 80 -6.61 -3.94 -8.01
CA ILE A 80 -7.48 -2.99 -7.32
C ILE A 80 -7.67 -3.49 -5.90
N LYS A 81 -7.22 -2.72 -4.90
CA LYS A 81 -7.60 -2.95 -3.51
C LYS A 81 -8.70 -1.98 -3.15
N TYR A 82 -9.73 -2.45 -2.47
CA TYR A 82 -10.90 -1.64 -2.11
C TYR A 82 -11.23 -1.75 -0.63
N MET A 83 -11.85 -0.68 -0.10
CA MET A 83 -12.40 -0.55 1.24
C MET A 83 -13.85 -0.07 1.10
N ILE A 84 -14.79 -0.84 1.63
CA ILE A 84 -16.21 -0.47 1.73
C ILE A 84 -16.48 -0.08 3.18
N VAL A 85 -16.99 1.13 3.38
CA VAL A 85 -17.45 1.65 4.66
C VAL A 85 -18.97 1.77 4.60
N LYS A 86 -19.68 1.03 5.46
CA LYS A 86 -21.13 1.14 5.63
C LYS A 86 -21.51 1.00 7.09
N ASN A 87 -22.09 2.05 7.67
CA ASN A 87 -22.63 2.09 9.03
C ASN A 87 -21.60 1.60 10.08
N GLY A 88 -20.39 2.15 10.03
CA GLY A 88 -19.26 1.75 10.90
C GLY A 88 -18.60 0.40 10.55
N THR A 89 -19.24 -0.45 9.74
CA THR A 89 -18.62 -1.69 9.25
C THR A 89 -17.64 -1.38 8.12
N VAL A 90 -16.38 -1.80 8.28
CA VAL A 90 -15.34 -1.70 7.25
C VAL A 90 -15.04 -3.09 6.67
N LYS A 91 -15.18 -3.24 5.35
CA LYS A 91 -14.80 -4.45 4.61
C LYS A 91 -13.69 -4.13 3.62
N TYR A 92 -12.65 -4.95 3.55
CA TYR A 92 -11.62 -4.85 2.54
C TYR A 92 -11.72 -5.98 1.52
N GLY A 93 -11.19 -5.75 0.33
CA GLY A 93 -10.99 -6.80 -0.66
C GLY A 93 -9.96 -6.42 -1.71
N ILE A 94 -9.54 -7.42 -2.47
CA ILE A 94 -8.51 -7.34 -3.49
C ILE A 94 -9.09 -7.94 -4.77
N ILE A 95 -9.04 -7.19 -5.86
CA ILE A 95 -9.47 -7.59 -7.20
C ILE A 95 -8.25 -7.59 -8.11
N HIS A 96 -7.81 -8.78 -8.50
CA HIS A 96 -6.77 -8.96 -9.50
C HIS A 96 -7.40 -9.21 -10.85
N HIS A 97 -7.25 -8.27 -11.78
CA HIS A 97 -7.64 -8.43 -13.17
C HIS A 97 -6.42 -8.70 -14.04
N THR A 98 -6.47 -9.74 -14.88
CA THR A 98 -5.43 -10.07 -15.86
C THR A 98 -6.05 -10.32 -17.23
N LEU A 99 -5.58 -9.60 -18.25
CA LEU A 99 -5.89 -9.92 -19.64
C LEU A 99 -5.23 -11.26 -20.03
N THR A 100 -5.89 -12.05 -20.88
CA THR A 100 -5.38 -13.34 -21.41
C THR A 100 -5.77 -13.47 -22.88
N GLY A 101 -4.96 -14.15 -23.70
CA GLY A 101 -5.30 -14.42 -25.10
C GLY A 101 -5.01 -13.24 -26.05
N ASN A 102 -4.47 -13.58 -27.22
CA ASN A 102 -4.22 -12.63 -28.31
C ASN A 102 -5.48 -12.52 -29.17
N ILE A 103 -6.36 -11.57 -28.85
CA ILE A 103 -7.72 -11.46 -29.41
C ILE A 103 -7.90 -10.08 -30.04
N THR A 104 -8.25 -10.05 -31.33
CA THR A 104 -8.69 -8.85 -32.04
C THR A 104 -10.12 -8.47 -31.64
N ASN A 105 -10.39 -7.17 -31.48
CA ASN A 105 -11.64 -6.63 -30.93
C ASN A 105 -12.01 -7.20 -29.55
N ARG A 106 -11.13 -6.94 -28.57
CA ARG A 106 -11.31 -7.27 -27.16
C ARG A 106 -12.35 -6.33 -26.51
N THR A 107 -13.32 -6.92 -25.82
CA THR A 107 -14.25 -6.17 -24.97
C THR A 107 -13.79 -6.18 -23.50
N TYR A 108 -14.26 -5.22 -22.70
CA TYR A 108 -13.78 -4.98 -21.34
C TYR A 108 -14.90 -5.05 -20.30
N PRO A 109 -14.70 -5.76 -19.16
CA PRO A 109 -15.63 -5.72 -18.05
C PRO A 109 -15.66 -4.34 -17.38
N GLN A 110 -16.80 -4.00 -16.79
CA GLN A 110 -16.95 -2.92 -15.83
C GLN A 110 -17.07 -3.49 -14.42
N LEU A 111 -16.22 -3.01 -13.50
CA LEU A 111 -16.32 -3.26 -12.07
C LEU A 111 -17.18 -2.18 -11.42
N ILE A 112 -18.25 -2.62 -10.77
CA ILE A 112 -19.24 -1.77 -10.09
C ILE A 112 -19.21 -2.12 -8.61
N PHE A 113 -19.35 -1.14 -7.72
CA PHE A 113 -19.52 -1.40 -6.28
C PHE A 113 -20.91 -0.98 -5.83
N ASN A 114 -21.69 -1.96 -5.34
CA ASN A 114 -22.97 -1.73 -4.68
C ASN A 114 -23.05 -2.65 -3.46
N GLU A 115 -22.45 -2.21 -2.35
CA GLU A 115 -22.17 -2.96 -1.09
C GLU A 115 -21.25 -4.19 -1.22
N THR A 116 -21.23 -4.81 -2.39
CA THR A 116 -20.32 -5.85 -2.84
C THR A 116 -19.78 -5.45 -4.23
N PRO A 117 -18.63 -5.99 -4.66
CA PRO A 117 -18.19 -5.85 -6.05
C PRO A 117 -19.10 -6.66 -6.98
N LEU A 118 -19.59 -6.01 -8.05
CA LEU A 118 -20.27 -6.64 -9.17
C LEU A 118 -19.45 -6.47 -10.45
N ILE A 119 -19.50 -7.46 -11.34
CA ILE A 119 -18.97 -7.35 -12.69
C ILE A 119 -20.12 -7.28 -13.68
N GLN A 120 -20.10 -6.23 -14.49
CA GLN A 120 -20.90 -6.11 -15.70
C GLN A 120 -20.03 -6.44 -16.91
N LEU A 121 -20.43 -7.46 -17.67
CA LEU A 121 -19.82 -7.80 -18.95
C LEU A 121 -20.67 -7.25 -20.12
N PRO A 122 -20.06 -7.03 -21.29
CA PRO A 122 -20.81 -6.76 -22.52
C PRO A 122 -21.64 -7.96 -22.98
N ASN A 123 -22.77 -7.70 -23.63
CA ASN A 123 -23.67 -8.73 -24.15
C ASN A 123 -22.94 -9.67 -25.13
N GLY A 124 -23.32 -10.95 -25.14
CA GLY A 124 -22.66 -11.98 -25.97
C GLY A 124 -21.33 -12.50 -25.40
N THR A 125 -20.92 -12.06 -24.20
CA THR A 125 -19.76 -12.63 -23.49
C THR A 125 -20.17 -13.90 -22.75
N TYR A 126 -19.27 -14.87 -22.65
CA TYR A 126 -19.42 -16.05 -21.78
C TYR A 126 -18.54 -15.90 -20.53
N TYR A 127 -18.96 -16.49 -19.42
CA TYR A 127 -18.17 -16.50 -18.18
C TYR A 127 -18.07 -17.90 -17.58
N GLN A 128 -16.96 -18.13 -16.87
CA GLN A 128 -16.74 -19.31 -16.04
C GLN A 128 -16.47 -18.84 -14.61
N LEU A 129 -17.22 -19.35 -13.65
CA LEU A 129 -16.92 -19.18 -12.22
C LEU A 129 -16.10 -20.36 -11.72
N ASN A 130 -14.92 -20.08 -11.17
CA ASN A 130 -13.96 -21.03 -10.64
C ASN A 130 -13.67 -22.15 -11.66
N ASN A 131 -14.02 -23.40 -11.32
CA ASN A 131 -13.93 -24.57 -12.18
C ASN A 131 -15.32 -25.07 -12.65
N GLY A 132 -16.37 -24.25 -12.52
CA GLY A 132 -17.72 -24.57 -12.98
C GLY A 132 -17.87 -24.54 -14.50
N ASN A 133 -19.10 -24.74 -14.97
CA ASN A 133 -19.42 -24.71 -16.40
C ASN A 133 -19.30 -23.28 -16.98
N ILE A 134 -19.07 -23.19 -18.29
CA ILE A 134 -19.06 -21.92 -19.02
C ILE A 134 -20.51 -21.57 -19.39
N THR A 135 -20.98 -20.42 -18.95
CA THR A 135 -22.36 -19.95 -19.13
C THR A 135 -22.40 -18.61 -19.87
N PRO A 136 -23.42 -18.34 -20.71
CA PRO A 136 -23.60 -17.03 -21.32
C PRO A 136 -23.89 -15.98 -20.24
N TYR A 137 -23.30 -14.79 -20.37
CA TYR A 137 -23.60 -13.67 -19.49
C TYR A 137 -24.94 -13.04 -19.86
N THR A 138 -25.86 -12.99 -18.91
CA THR A 138 -27.21 -12.41 -19.06
C THR A 138 -27.54 -11.37 -17.99
N THR A 139 -26.94 -11.44 -16.80
CA THR A 139 -27.19 -10.53 -15.67
C THR A 139 -25.88 -10.15 -14.94
N PRO A 140 -25.81 -8.97 -14.31
CA PRO A 140 -24.63 -8.55 -13.53
C PRO A 140 -24.29 -9.53 -12.42
N LEU A 141 -23.01 -9.88 -12.31
CA LEU A 141 -22.55 -10.95 -11.43
C LEU A 141 -21.93 -10.39 -10.15
N THR A 142 -22.45 -10.78 -8.99
CA THR A 142 -21.88 -10.45 -7.68
C THR A 142 -20.64 -11.31 -7.39
N LEU A 143 -19.55 -10.69 -6.96
CA LEU A 143 -18.32 -11.38 -6.57
C LEU A 143 -18.29 -11.54 -5.04
N THR A 144 -18.66 -12.73 -4.57
CA THR A 144 -18.77 -13.08 -3.15
C THR A 144 -17.74 -14.15 -2.74
N GLY A 145 -17.06 -13.92 -1.63
CA GLY A 145 -15.97 -14.81 -1.19
C GLY A 145 -14.77 -14.80 -2.14
N ASN A 146 -13.94 -15.84 -2.05
CA ASN A 146 -12.83 -16.06 -2.97
C ASN A 146 -13.39 -16.57 -4.32
N THR A 147 -13.42 -15.70 -5.33
CA THR A 147 -14.04 -15.98 -6.63
C THR A 147 -13.04 -15.76 -7.75
N ILE A 148 -12.85 -16.74 -8.62
CA ILE A 148 -12.10 -16.60 -9.87
C ILE A 148 -13.10 -16.62 -11.02
N MET A 149 -13.36 -15.47 -11.62
CA MET A 149 -14.20 -15.34 -12.81
C MET A 149 -13.32 -15.27 -14.05
N LYS A 150 -13.48 -16.19 -14.98
CA LYS A 150 -12.92 -16.07 -16.34
C LYS A 150 -14.01 -15.54 -17.27
N TYR A 151 -13.65 -14.70 -18.22
CA TYR A 151 -14.58 -14.21 -19.23
C TYR A 151 -14.01 -14.44 -20.64
N LEU A 152 -14.86 -14.89 -21.55
CA LEU A 152 -14.51 -15.49 -22.84
C LEU A 152 -15.45 -14.96 -23.93
N LYS A 153 -14.99 -14.91 -25.19
CA LYS A 153 -15.84 -14.48 -26.31
C LYS A 153 -16.86 -15.56 -26.71
N ASN A 154 -16.43 -16.83 -26.70
CA ASN A 154 -17.25 -18.00 -26.99
C ASN A 154 -17.22 -18.98 -25.80
N SER A 155 -18.02 -20.05 -25.86
CA SER A 155 -18.02 -21.14 -24.86
C SER A 155 -16.73 -22.00 -24.84
N THR A 156 -15.68 -21.62 -25.58
CA THR A 156 -14.41 -22.35 -25.65
C THR A 156 -13.28 -21.62 -24.92
N ASN A 157 -12.49 -22.36 -24.13
CA ASN A 157 -11.33 -21.83 -23.39
C ASN A 157 -10.27 -21.14 -24.29
N THR A 158 -10.21 -21.48 -25.57
CA THR A 158 -9.36 -20.83 -26.58
C THR A 158 -9.67 -19.35 -26.81
N THR A 159 -10.87 -18.89 -26.43
CA THR A 159 -11.33 -17.50 -26.59
C THR A 159 -11.39 -16.72 -25.27
N GLN A 160 -10.68 -17.20 -24.24
CA GLN A 160 -10.58 -16.52 -22.95
C GLN A 160 -10.00 -15.11 -23.14
N MET A 161 -10.80 -14.10 -22.81
CA MET A 161 -10.39 -12.70 -22.82
C MET A 161 -9.67 -12.34 -21.52
N GLY A 162 -10.12 -12.80 -20.36
CA GLY A 162 -9.39 -12.49 -19.12
C GLY A 162 -9.89 -13.22 -17.88
N ILE A 163 -9.24 -12.88 -16.78
CA ILE A 163 -9.52 -13.43 -15.45
C ILE A 163 -9.65 -12.26 -14.47
N ILE A 164 -10.70 -12.29 -13.66
CA ILE A 164 -10.92 -11.42 -12.50
C ILE A 164 -10.90 -12.33 -11.27
N LYS A 165 -10.01 -12.08 -10.32
CA LYS A 165 -9.97 -12.79 -9.04
C LYS A 165 -10.40 -11.83 -7.93
N ASN A 166 -11.49 -12.15 -7.25
CA ASN A 166 -11.91 -11.51 -6.01
C ASN A 166 -11.32 -12.25 -4.82
N THR A 167 -10.78 -11.50 -3.87
CA THR A 167 -10.24 -12.03 -2.62
C THR A 167 -10.60 -11.05 -1.51
N PRO A 168 -11.62 -11.33 -0.68
CA PRO A 168 -11.92 -10.55 0.50
C PRO A 168 -10.69 -10.48 1.41
N ALA A 169 -10.51 -9.37 2.12
CA ALA A 169 -9.30 -9.13 2.89
C ALA A 169 -9.59 -8.58 4.29
N LYS A 170 -8.62 -8.77 5.18
CA LYS A 170 -8.59 -8.24 6.55
C LYS A 170 -7.31 -7.39 6.70
N LEU A 171 -7.41 -6.26 7.40
CA LEU A 171 -6.28 -5.40 7.72
C LEU A 171 -5.52 -5.97 8.91
N VAL A 172 -4.20 -6.15 8.76
CA VAL A 172 -3.33 -6.80 9.77
C VAL A 172 -2.11 -5.93 10.05
N ASN A 173 -1.82 -5.73 11.34
CA ASN A 173 -0.58 -5.11 11.80
C ASN A 173 0.55 -6.15 11.81
N LYS A 174 1.72 -5.83 11.25
CA LYS A 174 2.89 -6.71 11.20
C LYS A 174 4.20 -6.00 11.53
N ILE A 175 5.19 -6.80 11.93
CA ILE A 175 6.53 -6.35 12.30
C ILE A 175 7.54 -6.89 11.29
N LYS A 176 8.19 -6.02 10.52
CA LYS A 176 9.35 -6.38 9.70
C LYS A 176 10.61 -6.19 10.53
N THR A 177 11.41 -7.25 10.69
CA THR A 177 12.72 -7.17 11.36
C THR A 177 13.84 -7.20 10.32
N SER A 178 14.69 -6.18 10.30
CA SER A 178 15.77 -6.01 9.34
C SER A 178 17.13 -5.93 10.05
N LYS A 179 18.13 -6.67 9.56
CA LYS A 179 19.53 -6.55 10.00
C LYS A 179 20.20 -5.37 9.28
N ILE A 180 20.61 -4.35 10.03
CA ILE A 180 21.36 -3.21 9.49
C ILE A 180 22.78 -3.23 10.04
N ARG A 181 23.76 -3.05 9.14
CA ARG A 181 25.19 -3.10 9.47
C ARG A 181 25.64 -1.76 10.02
N VAL A 182 26.14 -1.74 11.25
CA VAL A 182 26.57 -0.53 11.98
C VAL A 182 28.03 -0.65 12.42
N LYS A 183 28.73 0.49 12.55
CA LYS A 183 30.08 0.52 13.14
C LYS A 183 29.97 0.54 14.65
N LYS A 184 30.62 -0.40 15.34
CA LYS A 184 30.82 -0.34 16.79
C LYS A 184 32.26 0.10 17.08
N TRP A 185 32.37 1.26 17.71
CA TRP A 185 33.66 1.87 18.07
C TRP A 185 34.15 1.36 19.42
N TYR A 186 35.47 1.27 19.58
CA TYR A 186 36.15 0.92 20.82
C TYR A 186 37.52 1.61 20.89
N LYS A 187 38.02 1.82 22.12
CA LYS A 187 39.36 2.35 22.35
C LYS A 187 40.36 1.18 22.31
N LYS A 188 41.28 1.16 21.34
CA LYS A 188 42.42 0.24 21.35
C LYS A 188 43.60 0.93 22.05
N TRP A 189 43.88 0.49 23.27
CA TRP A 189 44.99 0.98 24.10
C TRP A 189 46.34 0.44 23.61
N TYR A 190 47.41 1.21 23.85
CA TYR A 190 48.80 0.85 23.63
C TYR A 190 49.73 1.71 24.50
N ARG A 191 50.95 1.23 24.77
CA ARG A 191 52.01 2.01 25.43
C ARG A 191 52.94 2.65 24.40
N ARG A 192 53.41 3.88 24.68
CA ARG A 192 54.52 4.53 23.97
C ARG A 192 55.22 5.52 24.90
N GLY A 193 56.49 5.26 25.23
CA GLY A 193 57.28 6.11 26.14
C GLY A 193 56.71 6.14 27.57
N GLY A 194 56.51 4.97 28.18
CA GLY A 194 55.97 4.81 29.54
C GLY A 194 54.48 5.13 29.73
N LYS A 195 53.92 6.05 28.93
CA LYS A 195 52.54 6.53 29.05
C LYS A 195 51.55 5.66 28.24
N TRP A 196 50.35 5.47 28.81
CA TRP A 196 49.22 4.86 28.11
C TRP A 196 48.62 5.84 27.10
N ARG A 197 48.31 5.35 25.91
CA ARG A 197 47.59 6.07 24.86
C ARG A 197 46.52 5.16 24.26
N TYR A 198 45.49 5.74 23.67
CA TYR A 198 44.48 4.99 22.93
C TYR A 198 44.32 5.52 21.51
N LYS A 199 43.86 4.66 20.62
CA LYS A 199 43.34 5.04 19.30
C LYS A 199 41.96 4.46 19.12
N TRP A 200 41.04 5.25 18.56
CA TRP A 200 39.74 4.72 18.16
C TRP A 200 39.92 3.68 17.06
N ARG A 201 39.24 2.55 17.24
CA ARG A 201 39.08 1.50 16.24
C ARG A 201 37.59 1.16 16.16
N TYR A 202 37.17 0.61 15.04
CA TYR A 202 35.82 0.08 14.90
C TYR A 202 35.88 -1.32 14.31
N TYR A 203 34.82 -2.07 14.53
CA TYR A 203 34.46 -3.24 13.76
C TYR A 203 33.00 -3.11 13.31
N TRP A 204 32.63 -3.89 12.31
CA TRP A 204 31.23 -3.96 11.86
C TRP A 204 30.46 -4.94 12.72
N THR A 205 29.26 -4.55 13.12
CA THR A 205 28.28 -5.44 13.75
C THR A 205 26.90 -5.23 13.13
N TYR A 206 25.97 -6.12 13.39
CA TYR A 206 24.59 -6.01 12.91
C TYR A 206 23.66 -5.64 14.06
N LYS A 207 22.87 -4.59 13.87
CA LYS A 207 21.76 -4.26 14.76
C LYS A 207 20.47 -4.72 14.09
N GLN A 208 19.59 -5.38 14.85
CA GLN A 208 18.23 -5.64 14.42
C GLN A 208 17.39 -4.37 14.60
N ILE A 209 16.67 -3.98 13.56
CA ILE A 209 15.67 -2.89 13.62
C ILE A 209 14.30 -3.49 13.31
N LYS A 210 13.33 -3.22 14.17
CA LYS A 210 11.93 -3.62 14.01
C LYS A 210 11.16 -2.43 13.43
N GLN A 211 10.41 -2.66 12.36
CA GLN A 211 9.53 -1.67 11.74
C GLN A 211 8.09 -2.20 11.78
N GLN A 212 7.19 -1.44 12.39
CA GLN A 212 5.75 -1.70 12.35
C GLN A 212 5.22 -1.28 10.97
N TYR A 213 4.33 -2.08 10.40
CA TYR A 213 3.63 -1.74 9.16
C TYR A 213 2.28 -2.45 9.08
N GLN A 214 1.40 -1.99 8.19
CA GLN A 214 0.12 -2.63 7.92
C GLN A 214 0.15 -3.30 6.55
N GLU A 215 -0.63 -4.38 6.40
CA GLU A 215 -0.91 -5.02 5.13
C GLU A 215 -2.34 -5.60 5.10
N LEU A 216 -2.90 -5.70 3.90
CA LEU A 216 -4.13 -6.45 3.66
C LEU A 216 -3.77 -7.91 3.38
N GLN A 217 -4.30 -8.81 4.20
CA GLN A 217 -4.18 -10.25 4.06
C GLN A 217 -5.51 -10.85 3.57
N PRO A 218 -5.50 -11.91 2.74
CA PRO A 218 -6.71 -12.64 2.37
C PRO A 218 -7.49 -13.06 3.62
N ALA A 219 -8.80 -12.85 3.59
CA ALA A 219 -9.70 -13.46 4.55
C ALA A 219 -9.85 -14.94 4.19
N ALA A 220 -9.43 -15.81 5.12
CA ALA A 220 -10.08 -17.11 5.29
C ALA A 220 -11.54 -16.88 5.73
#